data_AF-A0A1X0FAM8-F1
#
_entry.id   AF-A0A1X0FAM8-F1
#
_cell.length_a   1.000
_cell.length_b   1.000
_cell.length_c   1.000
_cell.angle_alpha   90.00
_cell.angle_beta   90.00
_cell.angle_gamma   90.00
#
_symmetry.space_group_name_H-M   'P 1'
#
loop_
_entity.id
_entity.type
_entity.pdbx_description
1 polymer ?
#
loop_
_entity_poly.entity_id
_entity_poly.type
_entity_poly.pdbx_seq_one_letter_code
_entity_poly.pdbx_strand_id
1 'polypeptide(L)'
;MGLDALPEAGGVGGTGGMGGQGTDGGLFGDGGKGGAGGTGGAAGGLGGAGGYGIASVLGAGTVVGGKATGGAGGTGTNGGTGGAGGYAAIASNGGAVTGGTATGGAGGTGSDGGTGGTGGSANVGINGIDGSETITGGTATGGAGGAGIAGGIGGNGGAASVARETFLNSGGTITDATATGGNGGTGTNGGTGGNGGLAKISTAQATSAASGVALGGSGGNGTGSGLSGGAGGDGIIASTGTGTQATGTAMGGAGGVSGTGATGGDGGAGGAGSVTANFAGDTATGTATGGKGGAGGAGGTGGALGGNGGQGGDGIIISNGAAFNSTAIGGDGGTGGDGGTGAGADGGAGGVGGRALPYSSFGVEDARGGNGGNGGNGSTPGVGGDGHGGAGGMGGQANIDNGENGGNGTNGQPDGTPGTDGPNG
;
A
#
# COMPACT_ATOMS: atom_id res chain seq x y z
N MET A 1 -39.43 15.73 36.21
CA MET A 1 -38.36 16.74 36.31
C MET A 1 -37.26 16.13 37.16
N GLY A 2 -36.06 15.83 36.72
CA GLY A 2 -35.40 15.72 35.43
C GLY A 2 -34.11 14.97 35.80
N LEU A 3 -33.80 13.86 35.14
CA LEU A 3 -32.53 13.20 35.37
C LEU A 3 -31.47 14.13 34.77
N ASP A 4 -30.77 14.86 35.65
CA ASP A 4 -29.62 15.67 35.27
C ASP A 4 -28.61 14.77 34.56
N ALA A 5 -28.47 14.99 33.26
CA ALA A 5 -27.38 14.44 32.48
C ALA A 5 -26.09 14.99 33.08
N LEU A 6 -25.29 14.11 33.69
CA LEU A 6 -23.93 14.45 34.10
C LEU A 6 -23.18 14.95 32.85
N PRO A 7 -22.45 16.07 32.92
CA PRO A 7 -21.69 16.58 31.79
C PRO A 7 -20.63 15.54 31.39
N GLU A 8 -20.74 15.04 30.16
CA GLU A 8 -19.77 14.13 29.57
C GLU A 8 -18.42 14.86 29.46
N ALA A 9 -17.37 14.28 30.07
CA ALA A 9 -16.06 14.89 30.03
C ALA A 9 -15.56 14.92 28.58
N GLY A 10 -15.28 16.13 28.08
CA GLY A 10 -14.72 16.31 26.74
C GLY A 10 -13.43 15.53 26.56
N GLY A 11 -13.23 14.97 25.37
CA GLY A 11 -12.04 14.22 25.00
C GLY A 11 -10.76 15.07 25.01
N VAL A 12 -9.62 14.41 25.22
CA VAL A 12 -8.30 15.07 25.20
C VAL A 12 -7.87 15.29 23.74
N GLY A 13 -7.52 16.53 23.38
CA GLY A 13 -6.92 16.83 22.08
C GLY A 13 -5.53 16.21 21.94
N GLY A 14 -5.16 15.83 20.72
CA GLY A 14 -3.83 15.35 20.38
C GLY A 14 -2.79 16.47 20.41
N THR A 15 -1.53 16.12 20.67
CA THR A 15 -0.41 17.07 20.62
C THR A 15 -0.08 17.44 19.18
N GLY A 16 0.22 18.72 18.92
CA GLY A 16 0.82 19.13 17.65
C GLY A 16 2.21 18.50 17.45
N GLY A 17 2.58 18.22 16.21
CA GLY A 17 3.91 17.76 15.85
C GLY A 17 4.95 18.88 16.03
N MET A 18 6.19 18.51 16.37
CA MET A 18 7.28 19.49 16.44
C MET A 18 7.66 19.95 15.02
N GLY A 19 7.74 21.26 14.80
CA GLY A 19 8.42 21.82 13.62
C GLY A 19 9.92 21.56 13.70
N GLY A 20 10.56 21.31 12.55
CA GLY A 20 11.99 21.07 12.48
C GLY A 20 12.79 22.36 12.75
N GLN A 21 13.89 22.23 13.49
CA GLN A 21 14.91 23.27 13.62
C GLN A 21 15.48 23.54 12.22
N GLY A 22 15.29 24.74 11.68
CA GLY A 22 16.11 25.22 10.58
C GLY A 22 17.52 25.42 11.11
N THR A 23 18.46 24.54 10.79
CA THR A 23 19.86 24.82 11.11
C THR A 23 20.34 25.94 10.19
N ASP A 24 20.73 27.06 10.78
CA ASP A 24 21.48 28.12 10.09
C ASP A 24 22.68 27.50 9.35
N GLY A 25 22.70 27.61 8.02
CA GLY A 25 23.88 27.28 7.22
C GLY A 25 23.65 26.63 5.85
N GLY A 26 22.80 27.20 4.99
CA GLY A 26 22.76 26.87 3.55
C GLY A 26 21.54 27.47 2.85
N LEU A 27 21.76 28.34 1.87
CA LEU A 27 20.77 29.23 1.22
C LEU A 27 19.43 28.54 0.79
N PHE A 28 18.38 28.85 1.58
CA PHE A 28 16.93 28.87 1.29
C PHE A 28 16.16 27.54 1.16
N GLY A 29 15.70 26.98 2.29
CA GLY A 29 14.52 26.11 2.36
C GLY A 29 13.59 26.56 3.51
N ASP A 30 12.27 26.44 3.38
CA ASP A 30 11.25 27.01 4.29
C ASP A 30 11.16 26.33 5.68
N GLY A 31 12.16 25.53 6.06
CA GLY A 31 12.14 24.70 7.27
C GLY A 31 11.09 23.57 7.22
N GLY A 32 11.10 22.73 8.25
CA GLY A 32 10.11 21.66 8.41
C GLY A 32 8.92 22.10 9.28
N LYS A 33 7.69 21.93 8.80
CA LYS A 33 6.46 22.20 9.59
C LYS A 33 5.95 20.90 10.20
N GLY A 34 5.74 20.87 11.51
CA GLY A 34 5.02 19.78 12.16
C GLY A 34 3.54 19.79 11.75
N GLY A 35 2.89 18.62 11.81
CA GLY A 35 1.46 18.49 11.59
C GLY A 35 0.63 18.92 12.79
N ALA A 36 -0.62 19.30 12.59
CA ALA A 36 -1.55 19.58 13.67
C ALA A 36 -1.89 18.29 14.46
N GLY A 37 -2.15 18.40 15.75
CA GLY A 37 -2.76 17.31 16.52
C GLY A 37 -4.24 17.16 16.17
N GLY A 38 -4.79 15.97 16.38
CA GLY A 38 -6.21 15.67 16.20
C GLY A 38 -7.07 16.19 17.34
N THR A 39 -8.38 16.32 17.14
CA THR A 39 -9.32 16.73 18.20
C THR A 39 -9.86 15.51 18.97
N GLY A 40 -10.10 15.70 20.27
CA GLY A 40 -10.90 14.79 21.10
C GLY A 40 -12.36 15.25 21.14
N GLY A 41 -13.30 14.35 20.85
CA GLY A 41 -14.74 14.65 20.82
C GLY A 41 -15.39 14.77 22.21
N ALA A 42 -16.56 15.40 22.29
CA ALA A 42 -17.28 15.68 23.55
C ALA A 42 -17.64 14.44 24.38
N ALA A 43 -17.70 13.25 23.76
CA ALA A 43 -17.95 11.97 24.40
C ALA A 43 -16.66 11.15 24.62
N GLY A 44 -15.61 11.77 25.17
CA GLY A 44 -14.42 11.08 25.67
C GLY A 44 -13.43 10.47 24.65
N GLY A 45 -13.39 10.93 23.40
CA GLY A 45 -12.42 10.43 22.41
C GLY A 45 -11.02 11.07 22.51
N LEU A 46 -9.96 10.36 22.08
CA LEU A 46 -8.57 10.86 22.09
C LEU A 46 -8.11 11.25 20.68
N GLY A 47 -7.67 12.49 20.50
CA GLY A 47 -7.05 12.92 19.23
C GLY A 47 -5.65 12.35 19.03
N GLY A 48 -5.27 12.07 17.78
CA GLY A 48 -3.94 11.59 17.40
C GLY A 48 -2.88 12.70 17.37
N ALA A 49 -1.61 12.33 17.53
CA ALA A 49 -0.50 13.29 17.44
C ALA A 49 -0.26 13.75 16.00
N GLY A 50 0.17 14.99 15.81
CA GLY A 50 0.70 15.46 14.52
C GLY A 50 2.08 14.87 14.22
N GLY A 51 2.38 14.65 12.94
CA GLY A 51 3.67 14.16 12.47
C GLY A 51 4.75 15.25 12.44
N TYR A 52 6.02 14.83 12.37
CA TYR A 52 7.15 15.76 12.29
C TYR A 52 7.43 16.19 10.86
N GLY A 53 7.87 17.43 10.66
CA GLY A 53 8.48 17.90 9.42
C GLY A 53 9.94 18.28 9.68
N ILE A 54 10.89 17.66 8.99
CA ILE A 54 12.33 17.89 9.17
C ILE A 54 12.99 18.20 7.82
N ALA A 55 13.79 19.26 7.77
CA ALA A 55 14.72 19.53 6.67
C ALA A 55 16.14 19.57 7.26
N SER A 56 17.04 18.73 6.77
CA SER A 56 18.40 18.57 7.32
C SER A 56 19.45 18.54 6.22
N VAL A 57 20.57 19.21 6.47
CA VAL A 57 21.77 19.17 5.63
C VAL A 57 22.92 18.62 6.47
N LEU A 58 23.61 17.61 5.96
CA LEU A 58 24.74 16.94 6.59
C LEU A 58 25.93 16.94 5.61
N GLY A 59 27.14 17.08 6.14
CA GLY A 59 28.37 17.08 5.33
C GLY A 59 28.38 18.19 4.28
N ALA A 60 28.82 17.86 3.07
CA ALA A 60 28.88 18.80 1.92
C ALA A 60 27.52 18.95 1.19
N GLY A 61 26.41 18.54 1.81
CA GLY A 61 25.10 18.57 1.17
C GLY A 61 24.54 19.99 0.97
N THR A 62 23.54 20.12 0.09
CA THR A 62 22.73 21.32 -0.08
C THR A 62 21.26 20.95 -0.22
N VAL A 63 20.38 21.81 0.30
CA VAL A 63 18.92 21.76 0.10
C VAL A 63 18.46 23.16 -0.25
N VAL A 64 17.90 23.34 -1.45
CA VAL A 64 17.39 24.62 -1.97
C VAL A 64 15.92 24.45 -2.32
N GLY A 65 15.05 25.33 -1.83
CA GLY A 65 13.60 25.29 -2.06
C GLY A 65 12.90 24.06 -1.45
N GLY A 66 13.52 23.41 -0.47
CA GLY A 66 12.97 22.22 0.18
C GLY A 66 11.80 22.53 1.13
N LYS A 67 10.72 21.75 1.05
CA LYS A 67 9.55 21.82 1.96
C LYS A 67 9.22 20.47 2.60
N ALA A 68 9.37 20.36 3.92
CA ALA A 68 8.94 19.17 4.69
C ALA A 68 7.72 19.52 5.58
N THR A 69 6.62 18.78 5.46
CA THR A 69 5.40 19.00 6.26
C THR A 69 4.91 17.68 6.86
N GLY A 70 4.94 17.56 8.19
CA GLY A 70 4.36 16.40 8.87
C GLY A 70 2.84 16.32 8.69
N GLY A 71 2.29 15.11 8.72
CA GLY A 71 0.86 14.87 8.57
C GLY A 71 0.07 15.26 9.81
N ALA A 72 -1.20 15.63 9.65
CA ALA A 72 -2.08 15.89 10.80
C ALA A 72 -2.42 14.59 11.55
N GLY A 73 -2.60 14.67 12.86
CA GLY A 73 -3.20 13.59 13.65
C GLY A 73 -4.69 13.42 13.34
N GLY A 74 -5.19 12.20 13.49
CA GLY A 74 -6.59 11.85 13.31
C GLY A 74 -7.46 12.23 14.50
N THR A 75 -8.76 12.37 14.28
CA THR A 75 -9.72 12.72 15.35
C THR A 75 -10.16 11.49 16.12
N GLY A 76 -10.40 11.62 17.43
CA GLY A 76 -11.04 10.60 18.26
C GLY A 76 -12.42 11.04 18.76
N THR A 77 -13.47 10.24 18.57
CA THR A 77 -14.84 10.54 19.03
C THR A 77 -15.51 9.32 19.68
N ASN A 78 -16.48 9.54 20.59
CA ASN A 78 -17.24 8.47 21.25
C ASN A 78 -16.36 7.33 21.81
N GLY A 79 -15.37 7.67 22.62
CA GLY A 79 -14.39 6.70 23.14
C GLY A 79 -13.37 6.13 22.13
N GLY A 80 -13.40 6.59 20.87
CA GLY A 80 -12.42 6.23 19.85
C GLY A 80 -11.10 7.00 19.94
N THR A 81 -10.05 6.44 19.33
CA THR A 81 -8.68 7.00 19.30
C THR A 81 -8.26 7.34 17.88
N GLY A 82 -7.95 8.61 17.60
CA GLY A 82 -7.39 9.02 16.32
C GLY A 82 -5.95 8.55 16.12
N GLY A 83 -5.60 8.21 14.88
CA GLY A 83 -4.26 7.79 14.49
C GLY A 83 -3.25 8.93 14.44
N ALA A 84 -1.96 8.63 14.58
CA ALA A 84 -0.91 9.64 14.45
C ALA A 84 -0.73 10.09 12.99
N GLY A 85 -0.35 11.34 12.78
CA GLY A 85 0.09 11.86 11.50
C GLY A 85 1.49 11.35 11.13
N GLY A 86 1.73 11.22 9.84
CA GLY A 86 2.97 10.70 9.26
C GLY A 86 4.13 11.70 9.30
N TYR A 87 5.34 11.18 9.32
CA TYR A 87 6.57 11.96 9.25
C TYR A 87 6.85 12.51 7.84
N ALA A 88 7.50 13.67 7.74
CA ALA A 88 8.08 14.18 6.50
C ALA A 88 9.55 14.59 6.69
N ALA A 89 10.42 14.12 5.81
CA ALA A 89 11.83 14.48 5.76
C ALA A 89 12.26 15.03 4.41
N ILE A 90 13.10 16.05 4.45
CA ILE A 90 14.07 16.33 3.40
C ILE A 90 15.47 16.25 3.99
N ALA A 91 16.32 15.39 3.43
CA ALA A 91 17.68 15.23 3.93
C ALA A 91 18.69 15.21 2.79
N SER A 92 19.78 15.94 2.91
CA SER A 92 20.94 15.79 2.03
C SER A 92 22.20 15.54 2.83
N ASN A 93 22.80 14.37 2.67
CA ASN A 93 24.15 14.06 3.10
C ASN A 93 25.05 14.05 1.86
N GLY A 94 25.91 15.05 1.69
CA GLY A 94 26.90 15.05 0.61
C GLY A 94 26.35 15.08 -0.83
N GLY A 95 25.21 15.72 -1.12
CA GLY A 95 24.70 15.97 -2.48
C GLY A 95 23.76 17.17 -2.55
N ALA A 96 23.03 17.40 -3.65
CA ALA A 96 22.14 18.54 -3.80
C ALA A 96 20.66 18.16 -4.00
N VAL A 97 19.78 18.67 -3.12
CA VAL A 97 18.32 18.58 -3.29
C VAL A 97 17.78 19.96 -3.67
N THR A 98 17.15 20.11 -4.83
CA THR A 98 16.55 21.37 -5.31
C THR A 98 15.05 21.18 -5.55
N GLY A 99 14.22 22.00 -4.91
CA GLY A 99 12.75 21.96 -5.06
C GLY A 99 12.08 20.71 -4.47
N GLY A 100 12.73 20.03 -3.53
CA GLY A 100 12.18 18.82 -2.90
C GLY A 100 10.95 19.11 -2.03
N THR A 101 9.94 18.25 -2.08
CA THR A 101 8.73 18.33 -1.23
C THR A 101 8.46 17.00 -0.55
N ALA A 102 8.37 16.99 0.79
CA ALA A 102 7.97 15.82 1.57
C ALA A 102 6.73 16.16 2.42
N THR A 103 5.67 15.37 2.31
CA THR A 103 4.44 15.54 3.10
C THR A 103 4.02 14.24 3.75
N GLY A 104 3.99 14.17 5.07
CA GLY A 104 3.51 13.00 5.81
C GLY A 104 1.99 12.86 5.65
N GLY A 105 1.51 11.61 5.64
CA GLY A 105 0.08 11.31 5.54
C GLY A 105 -0.68 11.69 6.80
N ALA A 106 -1.97 12.02 6.69
CA ALA A 106 -2.80 12.25 7.87
C ALA A 106 -3.07 10.93 8.63
N GLY A 107 -3.21 11.01 9.95
CA GLY A 107 -3.72 9.90 10.76
C GLY A 107 -5.21 9.70 10.53
N GLY A 108 -5.67 8.46 10.67
CA GLY A 108 -7.07 8.08 10.51
C GLY A 108 -7.93 8.43 11.71
N THR A 109 -9.23 8.55 11.51
CA THR A 109 -10.18 8.83 12.59
C THR A 109 -10.48 7.58 13.42
N GLY A 110 -10.62 7.71 14.73
CA GLY A 110 -11.17 6.66 15.61
C GLY A 110 -12.54 7.07 16.15
N SER A 111 -13.56 6.21 16.00
CA SER A 111 -14.90 6.46 16.53
C SER A 111 -15.52 5.23 17.18
N ASP A 112 -16.42 5.44 18.15
CA ASP A 112 -17.18 4.39 18.84
C ASP A 112 -16.28 3.27 19.38
N GLY A 113 -15.22 3.65 20.12
CA GLY A 113 -14.21 2.72 20.62
C GLY A 113 -13.21 2.20 19.58
N GLY A 114 -13.31 2.61 18.31
CA GLY A 114 -12.35 2.25 17.26
C GLY A 114 -11.05 3.07 17.31
N THR A 115 -10.01 2.54 16.65
CA THR A 115 -8.67 3.17 16.56
C THR A 115 -8.32 3.48 15.11
N GLY A 116 -8.07 4.75 14.79
CA GLY A 116 -7.60 5.15 13.47
C GLY A 116 -6.15 4.74 13.20
N GLY A 117 -5.84 4.40 11.95
CA GLY A 117 -4.50 4.02 11.51
C GLY A 117 -3.54 5.20 11.43
N THR A 118 -2.24 4.95 11.48
CA THR A 118 -1.23 6.01 11.35
C THR A 118 -1.10 6.48 9.90
N GLY A 119 -0.84 7.76 9.68
CA GLY A 119 -0.45 8.27 8.38
C GLY A 119 0.96 7.82 7.98
N GLY A 120 1.17 7.59 6.69
CA GLY A 120 2.44 7.14 6.12
C GLY A 120 3.51 8.22 6.14
N SER A 121 4.78 7.81 6.20
CA SER A 121 5.92 8.74 6.15
C SER A 121 6.25 9.17 4.71
N ALA A 122 6.80 10.36 4.55
CA ALA A 122 7.39 10.86 3.31
C ALA A 122 8.87 11.21 3.47
N ASN A 123 9.70 10.78 2.53
CA ASN A 123 11.12 11.11 2.49
C ASN A 123 11.52 11.59 1.10
N VAL A 124 12.22 12.73 1.04
CA VAL A 124 13.04 13.10 -0.12
C VAL A 124 14.47 13.22 0.36
N GLY A 125 15.39 12.43 -0.15
CA GLY A 125 16.75 12.56 0.37
C GLY A 125 17.87 11.89 -0.38
N ILE A 126 19.06 12.43 -0.14
CA ILE A 126 20.32 11.94 -0.66
C ILE A 126 21.14 11.44 0.51
N ASN A 127 21.60 10.19 0.40
CA ASN A 127 22.72 9.71 1.18
C ASN A 127 23.93 9.53 0.23
N GLY A 128 24.70 10.60 0.08
CA GLY A 128 25.87 10.73 -0.77
C GLY A 128 27.14 10.91 0.06
N ILE A 129 28.29 10.78 -0.60
CA ILE A 129 29.61 10.85 0.05
C ILE A 129 30.49 11.94 -0.57
N ASP A 130 30.24 12.36 -1.82
CA ASP A 130 31.18 13.18 -2.60
C ASP A 130 30.61 14.48 -3.20
N GLY A 131 29.32 14.76 -3.07
CA GLY A 131 28.69 16.02 -3.52
C GLY A 131 28.07 15.96 -4.91
N SER A 132 28.27 14.88 -5.67
CA SER A 132 27.90 14.81 -7.09
C SER A 132 26.46 14.38 -7.34
N GLU A 133 25.76 13.88 -6.32
CA GLU A 133 24.39 13.41 -6.42
C GLU A 133 23.38 14.56 -6.46
N THR A 134 22.31 14.41 -7.24
CA THR A 134 21.26 15.42 -7.32
C THR A 134 19.85 14.85 -7.27
N ILE A 135 18.96 15.56 -6.58
CA ILE A 135 17.51 15.41 -6.68
C ILE A 135 16.93 16.77 -7.06
N THR A 136 16.23 16.85 -8.17
CA THR A 136 15.56 18.09 -8.63
C THR A 136 14.06 17.83 -8.78
N GLY A 137 13.23 18.57 -8.06
CA GLY A 137 11.76 18.46 -8.14
C GLY A 137 11.17 17.16 -7.55
N GLY A 138 11.90 16.49 -6.65
CA GLY A 138 11.42 15.26 -5.99
C GLY A 138 10.27 15.54 -5.01
N THR A 139 9.15 14.86 -5.18
CA THR A 139 7.95 14.95 -4.33
C THR A 139 7.63 13.60 -3.70
N ALA A 140 7.54 13.54 -2.37
CA ALA A 140 7.10 12.37 -1.62
C ALA A 140 5.88 12.72 -0.75
N THR A 141 4.80 11.94 -0.84
CA THR A 141 3.60 12.11 -0.02
C THR A 141 3.19 10.77 0.61
N GLY A 142 3.24 10.67 1.94
CA GLY A 142 2.76 9.48 2.63
C GLY A 142 1.24 9.33 2.52
N GLY A 143 0.75 8.09 2.48
CA GLY A 143 -0.68 7.81 2.42
C GLY A 143 -1.39 8.11 3.74
N ALA A 144 -2.70 8.40 3.69
CA ALA A 144 -3.47 8.60 4.91
C ALA A 144 -3.70 7.26 5.65
N GLY A 145 -3.76 7.32 6.98
CA GLY A 145 -4.26 6.21 7.79
C GLY A 145 -5.76 6.01 7.60
N GLY A 146 -6.22 4.76 7.67
CA GLY A 146 -7.63 4.40 7.58
C GLY A 146 -8.39 4.66 8.89
N ALA A 147 -9.71 4.75 8.82
CA ALA A 147 -10.56 4.93 9.99
C ALA A 147 -10.72 3.64 10.80
N GLY A 148 -10.83 3.75 12.12
CA GLY A 148 -11.29 2.67 13.01
C GLY A 148 -12.65 3.02 13.61
N ILE A 149 -13.66 2.17 13.41
CA ILE A 149 -15.06 2.45 13.78
C ILE A 149 -15.61 1.26 14.59
N ALA A 150 -16.38 1.54 15.65
CA ALA A 150 -17.10 0.51 16.42
C ALA A 150 -16.15 -0.61 16.90
N GLY A 151 -15.08 -0.24 17.59
CA GLY A 151 -14.02 -1.17 18.04
C GLY A 151 -13.08 -1.67 16.94
N GLY A 152 -13.26 -1.26 15.67
CA GLY A 152 -12.36 -1.60 14.57
C GLY A 152 -11.04 -0.81 14.58
N ILE A 153 -10.04 -1.32 13.85
CA ILE A 153 -8.70 -0.74 13.72
C ILE A 153 -8.46 -0.33 12.26
N GLY A 154 -8.22 0.96 12.00
CA GLY A 154 -7.85 1.43 10.67
C GLY A 154 -6.44 0.98 10.26
N GLY A 155 -6.25 0.68 8.98
CA GLY A 155 -4.96 0.33 8.42
C GLY A 155 -4.03 1.53 8.34
N ASN A 156 -2.72 1.30 8.37
CA ASN A 156 -1.74 2.39 8.24
C ASN A 156 -1.65 2.86 6.79
N GLY A 157 -1.39 4.15 6.59
CA GLY A 157 -1.01 4.70 5.31
C GLY A 157 0.39 4.24 4.90
N GLY A 158 0.57 3.98 3.61
CA GLY A 158 1.84 3.58 3.01
C GLY A 158 2.85 4.72 2.97
N ALA A 159 4.12 4.37 3.06
CA ALA A 159 5.20 5.35 2.96
C ALA A 159 5.42 5.84 1.52
N ALA A 160 6.07 6.98 1.37
CA ALA A 160 6.58 7.51 0.11
C ALA A 160 8.05 7.89 0.23
N SER A 161 8.86 7.53 -0.76
CA SER A 161 10.29 7.82 -0.77
C SER A 161 10.76 8.21 -2.16
N VAL A 162 11.44 9.36 -2.26
CA VAL A 162 12.26 9.76 -3.41
C VAL A 162 13.69 9.86 -2.91
N ALA A 163 14.48 8.81 -3.12
CA ALA A 163 15.76 8.68 -2.44
C ALA A 163 16.90 8.23 -3.35
N ARG A 164 18.06 8.88 -3.18
CA ARG A 164 19.33 8.34 -3.66
C ARG A 164 19.96 7.52 -2.55
N GLU A 165 20.08 6.21 -2.77
CA GLU A 165 20.69 5.25 -1.83
C GLU A 165 22.21 5.13 -2.08
N THR A 166 22.99 4.95 -1.01
CA THR A 166 24.45 5.03 -1.10
C THR A 166 25.09 3.75 -1.61
N PHE A 167 25.93 3.88 -2.64
CA PHE A 167 27.03 2.97 -2.94
C PHE A 167 28.31 3.78 -3.24
N LEU A 168 29.47 3.11 -3.20
CA LEU A 168 30.85 3.67 -3.20
C LEU A 168 31.23 4.60 -4.39
N ASN A 169 30.31 4.85 -5.33
CA ASN A 169 30.58 5.57 -6.57
C ASN A 169 29.68 6.80 -6.77
N SER A 170 30.25 7.84 -7.38
CA SER A 170 29.71 9.19 -7.60
C SER A 170 28.65 9.29 -8.72
N GLY A 171 27.64 10.15 -8.56
CA GLY A 171 26.93 10.76 -9.71
C GLY A 171 25.54 10.25 -10.09
N GLY A 172 24.67 9.87 -9.13
CA GLY A 172 23.26 9.54 -9.41
C GLY A 172 22.34 10.77 -9.47
N THR A 173 21.29 10.73 -10.30
CA THR A 173 20.33 11.82 -10.45
C THR A 173 18.87 11.36 -10.33
N ILE A 174 18.03 12.16 -9.69
CA ILE A 174 16.57 11.97 -9.72
C ILE A 174 15.94 13.29 -10.13
N THR A 175 15.05 13.27 -11.11
CA THR A 175 14.41 14.48 -11.64
C THR A 175 12.90 14.28 -11.77
N ASP A 176 12.11 15.28 -11.39
CA ASP A 176 10.65 15.31 -11.58
C ASP A 176 9.96 14.01 -11.13
N ALA A 177 10.37 13.53 -9.96
CA ALA A 177 9.92 12.26 -9.39
C ALA A 177 8.80 12.49 -8.37
N THR A 178 7.68 11.78 -8.51
CA THR A 178 6.55 11.83 -7.58
C THR A 178 6.27 10.46 -6.98
N ALA A 179 6.45 10.32 -5.66
CA ALA A 179 6.08 9.12 -4.91
C ALA A 179 4.88 9.42 -3.99
N THR A 180 3.81 8.64 -4.08
CA THR A 180 2.63 8.76 -3.19
C THR A 180 2.26 7.40 -2.60
N GLY A 181 2.41 7.25 -1.28
CA GLY A 181 2.04 6.02 -0.58
C GLY A 181 0.53 5.79 -0.60
N GLY A 182 0.12 4.53 -0.55
CA GLY A 182 -1.29 4.15 -0.58
C GLY A 182 -2.01 4.50 0.72
N ASN A 183 -3.31 4.76 0.68
CA ASN A 183 -4.09 4.95 1.91
C ASN A 183 -4.32 3.62 2.62
N GLY A 184 -4.37 3.64 3.95
CA GLY A 184 -4.84 2.51 4.75
C GLY A 184 -6.36 2.31 4.61
N GLY A 185 -6.80 1.07 4.72
CA GLY A 185 -8.22 0.70 4.69
C GLY A 185 -8.91 0.94 6.03
N THR A 186 -10.24 0.98 6.03
CA THR A 186 -11.04 1.18 7.25
C THR A 186 -11.23 -0.13 8.00
N GLY A 187 -11.10 -0.13 9.33
CA GLY A 187 -11.54 -1.22 10.20
C GLY A 187 -12.87 -0.89 10.87
N THR A 188 -13.82 -1.82 10.82
CA THR A 188 -15.16 -1.62 11.39
C THR A 188 -15.62 -2.84 12.20
N ASN A 189 -16.40 -2.62 13.27
CA ASN A 189 -17.01 -3.68 14.08
C ASN A 189 -16.00 -4.73 14.60
N GLY A 190 -14.84 -4.27 15.07
CA GLY A 190 -13.73 -5.13 15.51
C GLY A 190 -12.81 -5.65 14.38
N GLY A 191 -13.06 -5.28 13.13
CA GLY A 191 -12.22 -5.61 11.99
C GLY A 191 -11.02 -4.69 11.84
N THR A 192 -10.03 -5.13 11.07
CA THR A 192 -8.77 -4.40 10.81
C THR A 192 -8.69 -4.02 9.33
N GLY A 193 -8.52 -2.72 9.04
CA GLY A 193 -8.22 -2.28 7.68
C GLY A 193 -6.81 -2.69 7.24
N GLY A 194 -6.64 -3.01 5.97
CA GLY A 194 -5.36 -3.32 5.38
C GLY A 194 -4.46 -2.08 5.27
N ASN A 195 -3.15 -2.27 5.32
CA ASN A 195 -2.20 -1.18 5.14
C ASN A 195 -2.15 -0.72 3.68
N GLY A 196 -1.90 0.57 3.44
CA GLY A 196 -1.55 1.08 2.12
C GLY A 196 -0.12 0.68 1.72
N GLY A 197 0.11 0.51 0.42
CA GLY A 197 1.40 0.12 -0.13
C GLY A 197 2.41 1.26 -0.20
N LEU A 198 3.69 0.91 -0.30
CA LEU A 198 4.80 1.84 -0.46
C LEU A 198 4.79 2.47 -1.86
N ALA A 199 5.19 3.73 -1.95
CA ALA A 199 5.67 4.33 -3.19
C ALA A 199 7.16 4.67 -3.07
N LYS A 200 7.98 4.20 -4.00
CA LYS A 200 9.42 4.45 -3.99
C LYS A 200 9.95 4.79 -5.38
N ILE A 201 10.72 5.88 -5.45
CA ILE A 201 11.57 6.21 -6.59
C ILE A 201 13.00 6.31 -6.08
N SER A 202 13.92 5.53 -6.65
CA SER A 202 15.29 5.50 -6.16
C SER A 202 16.36 5.24 -7.21
N THR A 203 17.54 5.80 -6.93
CA THR A 203 18.80 5.49 -7.61
C THR A 203 19.81 4.93 -6.60
N ALA A 204 20.70 4.04 -7.04
CA ALA A 204 21.68 3.41 -6.15
C ALA A 204 23.14 3.52 -6.61
N GLN A 205 23.43 3.57 -7.91
CA GLN A 205 24.80 3.50 -8.43
C GLN A 205 25.25 4.78 -9.13
N ALA A 206 26.54 4.85 -9.48
CA ALA A 206 27.09 5.95 -10.27
C ALA A 206 26.35 6.14 -11.59
N THR A 207 26.14 7.41 -11.98
CA THR A 207 25.49 7.83 -13.23
C THR A 207 24.10 7.24 -13.47
N SER A 208 23.47 6.67 -12.44
CA SER A 208 22.12 6.11 -12.50
C SER A 208 21.08 7.23 -12.40
N ALA A 209 19.97 7.11 -13.13
CA ALA A 209 18.93 8.13 -13.22
C ALA A 209 17.53 7.54 -13.01
N ALA A 210 16.69 8.23 -12.26
CA ALA A 210 15.28 7.87 -12.12
C ALA A 210 14.34 9.08 -12.22
N SER A 211 13.16 8.86 -12.79
CA SER A 211 12.09 9.86 -12.86
C SER A 211 10.71 9.21 -12.98
N GLY A 212 9.65 10.01 -12.86
CA GLY A 212 8.29 9.54 -13.09
C GLY A 212 7.46 9.45 -11.82
N VAL A 213 6.48 8.54 -11.80
CA VAL A 213 5.40 8.51 -10.84
C VAL A 213 5.26 7.12 -10.20
N ALA A 214 5.45 7.03 -8.88
CA ALA A 214 5.25 5.83 -8.09
C ALA A 214 4.05 5.98 -7.15
N LEU A 215 3.08 5.08 -7.22
CA LEU A 215 1.89 5.05 -6.36
C LEU A 215 1.80 3.71 -5.62
N GLY A 216 1.70 3.77 -4.30
CA GLY A 216 1.31 2.61 -3.51
C GLY A 216 -0.20 2.34 -3.63
N GLY A 217 -0.59 1.07 -3.63
CA GLY A 217 -1.99 0.66 -3.66
C GLY A 217 -2.68 0.94 -2.33
N SER A 218 -3.98 1.24 -2.35
CA SER A 218 -4.75 1.37 -1.11
C SER A 218 -4.95 0.03 -0.41
N GLY A 219 -4.92 0.01 0.92
CA GLY A 219 -5.37 -1.14 1.69
C GLY A 219 -6.89 -1.34 1.59
N GLY A 220 -7.33 -2.59 1.72
CA GLY A 220 -8.73 -2.97 1.74
C GLY A 220 -9.38 -2.79 3.12
N ASN A 221 -10.70 -2.75 3.17
CA ASN A 221 -11.42 -2.57 4.43
C ASN A 221 -11.58 -3.92 5.17
N GLY A 222 -11.51 -3.89 6.50
CA GLY A 222 -11.84 -5.02 7.36
C GLY A 222 -13.15 -4.78 8.09
N THR A 223 -14.07 -5.74 8.02
CA THR A 223 -15.41 -5.64 8.62
C THR A 223 -15.71 -6.85 9.49
N GLY A 224 -15.85 -6.66 10.80
CA GLY A 224 -16.15 -7.74 11.75
C GLY A 224 -14.92 -8.21 12.54
N SER A 225 -15.17 -8.68 13.77
CA SER A 225 -14.13 -9.06 14.72
C SER A 225 -13.18 -10.10 14.14
N GLY A 226 -11.89 -9.78 14.09
CA GLY A 226 -10.84 -10.69 13.61
C GLY A 226 -10.68 -10.74 12.09
N LEU A 227 -11.49 -10.00 11.33
CA LEU A 227 -11.40 -9.95 9.87
C LEU A 227 -10.55 -8.77 9.40
N SER A 228 -9.73 -9.03 8.39
CA SER A 228 -8.76 -8.08 7.86
C SER A 228 -8.98 -7.79 6.39
N GLY A 229 -8.92 -6.51 6.03
CA GLY A 229 -8.73 -6.12 4.63
C GLY A 229 -7.29 -6.43 4.17
N GLY A 230 -7.12 -6.69 2.88
CA GLY A 230 -5.82 -6.95 2.28
C GLY A 230 -4.94 -5.71 2.22
N ALA A 231 -3.62 -5.89 2.27
CA ALA A 231 -2.68 -4.79 2.05
C ALA A 231 -2.72 -4.32 0.59
N GLY A 232 -2.49 -3.03 0.36
CA GLY A 232 -2.18 -2.52 -0.97
C GLY A 232 -0.76 -2.89 -1.39
N GLY A 233 -0.54 -3.10 -2.68
CA GLY A 233 0.77 -3.42 -3.24
C GLY A 233 1.65 -2.18 -3.41
N ASP A 234 2.93 -2.40 -3.68
CA ASP A 234 3.92 -1.33 -3.79
C ASP A 234 4.01 -0.78 -5.23
N GLY A 235 4.28 0.52 -5.35
CA GLY A 235 4.69 1.18 -6.61
C GLY A 235 6.17 1.55 -6.55
N ILE A 236 6.99 0.98 -7.43
CA ILE A 236 8.45 1.12 -7.38
C ILE A 236 9.03 1.54 -8.73
N ILE A 237 9.84 2.60 -8.74
CA ILE A 237 10.73 2.94 -9.85
C ILE A 237 12.16 2.92 -9.33
N ALA A 238 13.01 2.05 -9.86
CA ALA A 238 14.35 1.85 -9.33
C ALA A 238 15.42 1.73 -10.42
N SER A 239 16.45 2.56 -10.33
CA SER A 239 17.65 2.50 -11.17
C SER A 239 18.83 2.08 -10.29
N THR A 240 19.19 0.80 -10.37
CA THR A 240 20.08 0.15 -9.39
C THR A 240 21.43 -0.25 -9.98
N GLY A 241 21.61 -0.17 -11.29
CA GLY A 241 22.87 -0.42 -11.98
C GLY A 241 23.62 0.88 -12.31
N THR A 242 24.93 0.76 -12.56
CA THR A 242 25.75 1.91 -13.00
C THR A 242 25.27 2.41 -14.37
N GLY A 243 25.03 3.71 -14.50
CA GLY A 243 24.57 4.29 -15.76
C GLY A 243 23.18 3.85 -16.21
N THR A 244 22.36 3.29 -15.31
CA THR A 244 21.00 2.89 -15.68
C THR A 244 20.02 4.03 -15.64
N GLN A 245 18.89 3.87 -16.32
CA GLN A 245 17.79 4.82 -16.31
C GLN A 245 16.47 4.07 -16.07
N ALA A 246 15.70 4.48 -15.05
CA ALA A 246 14.37 3.94 -14.80
C ALA A 246 13.33 5.08 -14.81
N THR A 247 12.38 5.05 -15.73
CA THR A 247 11.38 6.11 -15.87
C THR A 247 9.97 5.56 -16.12
N GLY A 248 8.94 6.34 -15.82
CA GLY A 248 7.56 6.00 -16.18
C GLY A 248 6.60 6.01 -14.98
N THR A 249 5.66 5.06 -14.96
CA THR A 249 4.63 4.97 -13.91
C THR A 249 4.64 3.58 -13.27
N ALA A 250 4.73 3.52 -11.95
CA ALA A 250 4.67 2.28 -11.18
C ALA A 250 3.55 2.37 -10.15
N MET A 251 2.55 1.48 -10.22
CA MET A 251 1.37 1.51 -9.37
C MET A 251 1.14 0.15 -8.71
N GLY A 252 1.11 0.13 -7.39
CA GLY A 252 0.67 -1.05 -6.65
C GLY A 252 -0.84 -1.27 -6.75
N GLY A 253 -1.27 -2.52 -6.74
CA GLY A 253 -2.68 -2.90 -6.74
C GLY A 253 -3.36 -2.63 -5.41
N ALA A 254 -4.66 -2.36 -5.41
CA ALA A 254 -5.42 -2.23 -4.17
C ALA A 254 -5.55 -3.58 -3.45
N GLY A 255 -5.55 -3.57 -2.12
CA GLY A 255 -5.94 -4.72 -1.33
C GLY A 255 -7.45 -4.99 -1.39
N GLY A 256 -7.83 -6.25 -1.27
CA GLY A 256 -9.21 -6.70 -1.23
C GLY A 256 -9.90 -6.39 0.09
N VAL A 257 -11.22 -6.22 0.07
CA VAL A 257 -12.02 -6.10 1.29
C VAL A 257 -12.14 -7.46 1.97
N SER A 258 -12.26 -7.50 3.30
CA SER A 258 -12.67 -8.72 3.99
C SER A 258 -14.09 -9.12 3.58
N GLY A 259 -14.43 -10.37 3.84
CA GLY A 259 -15.79 -10.85 3.89
C GLY A 259 -16.58 -10.26 5.05
N THR A 260 -17.84 -10.67 5.13
CA THR A 260 -18.79 -10.21 6.17
C THR A 260 -19.14 -11.35 7.13
N GLY A 261 -19.71 -11.03 8.28
CA GLY A 261 -20.07 -12.01 9.32
C GLY A 261 -18.91 -12.33 10.27
N ALA A 262 -19.21 -13.04 11.36
CA ALA A 262 -18.21 -13.34 12.41
C ALA A 262 -17.09 -14.31 11.94
N THR A 263 -17.31 -14.98 10.81
CA THR A 263 -16.45 -16.01 10.24
C THR A 263 -16.14 -15.75 8.77
N GLY A 264 -16.25 -14.50 8.30
CA GLY A 264 -15.87 -14.13 6.93
C GLY A 264 -14.39 -14.42 6.62
N GLY A 265 -14.05 -14.41 5.34
CA GLY A 265 -12.66 -14.51 4.90
C GLY A 265 -11.95 -13.16 4.93
N ASP A 266 -10.62 -13.18 4.98
CA ASP A 266 -9.81 -11.98 4.81
C ASP A 266 -9.74 -11.54 3.34
N GLY A 267 -9.48 -10.26 3.11
CA GLY A 267 -9.20 -9.72 1.79
C GLY A 267 -7.79 -10.07 1.31
N GLY A 268 -7.63 -10.32 0.00
CA GLY A 268 -6.33 -10.60 -0.61
C GLY A 268 -5.47 -9.34 -0.75
N ALA A 269 -4.15 -9.50 -0.73
CA ALA A 269 -3.23 -8.38 -0.97
C ALA A 269 -3.23 -7.95 -2.45
N GLY A 270 -2.98 -6.67 -2.72
CA GLY A 270 -2.68 -6.18 -4.07
C GLY A 270 -1.24 -6.50 -4.48
N GLY A 271 -1.01 -6.70 -5.77
CA GLY A 271 0.31 -6.96 -6.34
C GLY A 271 1.14 -5.69 -6.53
N ALA A 272 2.43 -5.84 -6.78
CA ALA A 272 3.34 -4.71 -6.99
C ALA A 272 3.33 -4.21 -8.44
N GLY A 273 3.49 -2.91 -8.62
CA GLY A 273 3.88 -2.28 -9.89
C GLY A 273 5.34 -1.86 -9.81
N SER A 274 6.20 -2.35 -10.71
CA SER A 274 7.65 -2.06 -10.67
C SER A 274 8.23 -1.72 -12.03
N VAL A 275 9.00 -0.64 -12.11
CA VAL A 275 9.84 -0.27 -13.27
C VAL A 275 11.30 -0.21 -12.82
N THR A 276 12.11 -1.17 -13.26
CA THR A 276 13.46 -1.37 -12.71
C THR A 276 14.52 -1.55 -13.80
N ALA A 277 15.64 -0.83 -13.66
CA ALA A 277 16.81 -0.97 -14.53
C ALA A 277 18.04 -1.39 -13.70
N ASN A 278 18.52 -2.62 -13.91
CA ASN A 278 19.43 -3.32 -12.99
C ASN A 278 20.88 -3.44 -13.48
N PHE A 279 21.11 -3.68 -14.77
CA PHE A 279 22.44 -3.95 -15.31
C PHE A 279 23.03 -2.69 -15.94
N ALA A 280 24.37 -2.59 -15.95
CA ALA A 280 25.03 -1.36 -16.35
C ALA A 280 24.60 -0.87 -17.74
N GLY A 281 24.17 0.39 -17.83
CA GLY A 281 23.68 1.01 -19.07
C GLY A 281 22.22 0.72 -19.45
N ASP A 282 21.49 -0.07 -18.65
CA ASP A 282 20.08 -0.41 -18.89
C ASP A 282 19.18 0.82 -18.88
N THR A 283 18.11 0.76 -19.67
CA THR A 283 17.06 1.78 -19.63
C THR A 283 15.70 1.08 -19.61
N ALA A 284 15.00 1.17 -18.46
CA ALA A 284 13.65 0.66 -18.26
C ALA A 284 12.66 1.83 -18.25
N THR A 285 11.68 1.80 -19.14
CA THR A 285 10.63 2.81 -19.23
C THR A 285 9.27 2.16 -19.35
N GLY A 286 8.20 2.87 -18.97
CA GLY A 286 6.82 2.43 -19.24
C GLY A 286 5.89 2.46 -18.04
N THR A 287 4.84 1.65 -18.08
CA THR A 287 3.80 1.60 -17.04
C THR A 287 3.68 0.22 -16.44
N ALA A 288 3.93 0.09 -15.14
CA ALA A 288 3.85 -1.14 -14.39
C ALA A 288 2.75 -1.04 -13.33
N THR A 289 1.75 -1.91 -13.38
CA THR A 289 0.59 -1.92 -12.48
C THR A 289 0.42 -3.28 -11.85
N GLY A 290 0.41 -3.37 -10.52
CA GLY A 290 0.02 -4.58 -9.82
C GLY A 290 -1.49 -4.81 -9.89
N GLY A 291 -1.90 -6.08 -9.93
CA GLY A 291 -3.29 -6.49 -9.87
C GLY A 291 -3.88 -6.27 -8.48
N LYS A 292 -5.19 -6.11 -8.39
CA LYS A 292 -5.90 -5.95 -7.12
C LYS A 292 -5.98 -7.29 -6.38
N GLY A 293 -6.01 -7.24 -5.06
CA GLY A 293 -6.41 -8.39 -4.26
C GLY A 293 -7.91 -8.66 -4.36
N GLY A 294 -8.28 -9.93 -4.29
CA GLY A 294 -9.67 -10.37 -4.28
C GLY A 294 -10.34 -10.12 -2.93
N ALA A 295 -11.66 -9.98 -2.93
CA ALA A 295 -12.43 -9.87 -1.69
C ALA A 295 -12.50 -11.23 -0.96
N GLY A 296 -12.55 -11.20 0.38
CA GLY A 296 -12.93 -12.36 1.17
C GLY A 296 -14.42 -12.70 1.01
N GLY A 297 -14.77 -13.98 1.16
CA GLY A 297 -16.14 -14.48 1.14
C GLY A 297 -16.84 -14.27 2.48
N ALA A 298 -18.17 -14.19 2.47
CA ALA A 298 -18.97 -14.06 3.68
C ALA A 298 -18.88 -15.33 4.55
N GLY A 299 -18.94 -15.15 5.87
CA GLY A 299 -19.08 -16.26 6.81
C GLY A 299 -20.44 -16.92 6.70
N GLY A 300 -20.48 -18.22 6.90
CA GLY A 300 -21.71 -19.01 6.90
C GLY A 300 -22.37 -19.10 8.28
N THR A 301 -23.46 -19.85 8.38
CA THR A 301 -24.13 -20.10 9.66
C THR A 301 -23.52 -21.30 10.37
N GLY A 302 -23.66 -21.39 11.69
CA GLY A 302 -23.21 -22.56 12.46
C GLY A 302 -21.68 -22.73 12.52
N GLY A 303 -20.92 -21.67 12.23
CA GLY A 303 -19.45 -21.68 12.31
C GLY A 303 -18.72 -21.88 10.98
N ALA A 304 -19.43 -22.00 9.85
CA ALA A 304 -18.81 -22.04 8.51
C ALA A 304 -18.02 -20.78 8.22
N LEU A 305 -16.81 -20.96 7.69
CA LEU A 305 -15.90 -19.88 7.32
C LEU A 305 -16.15 -19.42 5.88
N GLY A 306 -16.00 -18.13 5.62
CA GLY A 306 -15.81 -17.61 4.28
C GLY A 306 -14.39 -17.85 3.79
N GLY A 307 -14.22 -18.06 2.48
CA GLY A 307 -12.91 -18.21 1.87
C GLY A 307 -12.17 -16.88 1.80
N ASN A 308 -10.84 -16.91 1.91
CA ASN A 308 -10.03 -15.70 1.73
C ASN A 308 -9.98 -15.26 0.27
N GLY A 309 -9.83 -13.96 0.04
CA GLY A 309 -9.54 -13.42 -1.28
C GLY A 309 -8.13 -13.76 -1.77
N GLY A 310 -7.99 -13.94 -3.08
CA GLY A 310 -6.71 -14.21 -3.73
C GLY A 310 -5.83 -12.96 -3.82
N GLN A 311 -4.51 -13.14 -3.88
CA GLN A 311 -3.58 -12.03 -4.09
C GLN A 311 -3.62 -11.55 -5.54
N GLY A 312 -3.46 -10.24 -5.76
CA GLY A 312 -3.19 -9.70 -7.09
C GLY A 312 -1.77 -10.03 -7.55
N GLY A 313 -1.59 -10.20 -8.85
CA GLY A 313 -0.29 -10.45 -9.45
C GLY A 313 0.53 -9.18 -9.65
N ASP A 314 1.83 -9.33 -9.87
CA ASP A 314 2.72 -8.18 -10.09
C ASP A 314 2.74 -7.75 -11.57
N GLY A 315 2.81 -6.44 -11.81
CA GLY A 315 3.21 -5.87 -13.09
C GLY A 315 4.65 -5.37 -12.98
N ILE A 316 5.59 -5.96 -13.71
CA ILE A 316 7.02 -5.68 -13.55
C ILE A 316 7.69 -5.47 -14.91
N ILE A 317 8.26 -4.28 -15.10
CA ILE A 317 9.12 -3.94 -16.22
C ILE A 317 10.57 -4.03 -15.74
N ILE A 318 11.36 -4.93 -16.34
CA ILE A 318 12.80 -5.04 -16.09
C ILE A 318 13.54 -4.94 -17.42
N SER A 319 14.43 -3.96 -17.52
CA SER A 319 15.39 -3.89 -18.63
C SER A 319 16.62 -4.75 -18.30
N ASN A 320 17.09 -5.51 -19.29
CA ASN A 320 18.33 -6.30 -19.26
C ASN A 320 19.12 -6.09 -20.57
N GLY A 321 19.75 -4.93 -20.75
CA GLY A 321 20.73 -4.68 -21.80
C GLY A 321 20.31 -3.76 -22.96
N ALA A 322 19.11 -3.19 -22.97
CA ALA A 322 18.67 -2.20 -23.97
C ALA A 322 17.56 -1.27 -23.44
N ALA A 323 17.36 -0.12 -24.11
CA ALA A 323 16.23 0.76 -23.83
C ALA A 323 14.91 0.05 -24.14
N PHE A 324 14.02 0.03 -23.15
CA PHE A 324 12.80 -0.75 -23.15
C PHE A 324 11.62 0.11 -22.70
N ASN A 325 10.51 0.08 -23.43
CA ASN A 325 9.26 0.78 -23.07
C ASN A 325 8.10 -0.20 -23.16
N SER A 326 7.37 -0.42 -22.08
CA SER A 326 6.33 -1.45 -22.03
C SER A 326 5.19 -1.11 -21.08
N THR A 327 4.10 -1.86 -21.19
CA THR A 327 3.05 -1.91 -20.16
C THR A 327 3.04 -3.29 -19.51
N ALA A 328 3.16 -3.35 -18.19
CA ALA A 328 3.02 -4.59 -17.41
C ALA A 328 1.85 -4.46 -16.44
N ILE A 329 0.84 -5.32 -16.54
CA ILE A 329 -0.32 -5.31 -15.64
C ILE A 329 -0.48 -6.68 -15.00
N GLY A 330 -0.27 -6.80 -13.69
CA GLY A 330 -0.58 -8.03 -12.97
C GLY A 330 -2.07 -8.34 -13.00
N GLY A 331 -2.42 -9.61 -13.00
CA GLY A 331 -3.81 -10.07 -12.94
C GLY A 331 -4.43 -9.84 -11.57
N ASP A 332 -5.73 -9.62 -11.52
CA ASP A 332 -6.45 -9.47 -10.24
C ASP A 332 -6.56 -10.84 -9.52
N GLY A 333 -6.54 -10.84 -8.20
CA GLY A 333 -6.85 -12.01 -7.39
C GLY A 333 -8.35 -12.33 -7.41
N GLY A 334 -8.70 -13.61 -7.36
CA GLY A 334 -10.08 -14.06 -7.31
C GLY A 334 -10.74 -13.82 -5.95
N THR A 335 -12.06 -13.72 -5.91
CA THR A 335 -12.78 -13.60 -4.64
C THR A 335 -12.82 -14.94 -3.92
N GLY A 336 -12.81 -14.92 -2.58
CA GLY A 336 -13.16 -16.09 -1.78
C GLY A 336 -14.64 -16.44 -1.91
N GLY A 337 -14.97 -17.72 -1.76
CA GLY A 337 -16.34 -18.21 -1.72
C GLY A 337 -16.99 -18.00 -0.36
N ASP A 338 -18.31 -17.92 -0.32
CA ASP A 338 -19.05 -17.79 0.93
C ASP A 338 -19.10 -19.11 1.70
N GLY A 339 -19.13 -19.04 3.03
CA GLY A 339 -19.45 -20.17 3.89
C GLY A 339 -20.92 -20.59 3.77
N GLY A 340 -21.19 -21.88 3.91
CA GLY A 340 -22.51 -22.50 3.89
C GLY A 340 -23.17 -22.54 5.27
N THR A 341 -23.75 -23.68 5.64
CA THR A 341 -24.37 -23.84 6.97
C THR A 341 -23.71 -24.99 7.72
N GLY A 342 -23.47 -24.86 9.02
CA GLY A 342 -22.77 -25.87 9.80
C GLY A 342 -21.25 -25.73 9.77
N ALA A 343 -20.59 -26.15 10.84
CA ALA A 343 -19.13 -26.07 10.95
C ALA A 343 -18.48 -26.97 9.90
N GLY A 344 -17.59 -26.43 9.07
CA GLY A 344 -16.98 -27.19 7.97
C GLY A 344 -17.71 -27.05 6.63
N ALA A 345 -18.74 -26.22 6.52
CA ALA A 345 -19.26 -25.82 5.20
C ALA A 345 -18.49 -24.59 4.68
N ASP A 346 -17.16 -24.65 4.65
CA ASP A 346 -16.36 -23.45 4.40
C ASP A 346 -16.34 -23.08 2.91
N GLY A 347 -16.26 -21.79 2.61
CA GLY A 347 -16.01 -21.29 1.26
C GLY A 347 -14.57 -21.52 0.82
N GLY A 348 -14.38 -21.78 -0.47
CA GLY A 348 -13.06 -21.93 -1.08
C GLY A 348 -12.31 -20.61 -1.19
N ALA A 349 -10.98 -20.65 -1.14
CA ALA A 349 -10.16 -19.45 -1.34
C ALA A 349 -10.20 -18.98 -2.80
N GLY A 350 -10.05 -17.67 -3.02
CA GLY A 350 -9.82 -17.10 -4.34
C GLY A 350 -8.40 -17.40 -4.86
N GLY A 351 -8.29 -17.58 -6.17
CA GLY A 351 -7.03 -17.83 -6.85
C GLY A 351 -6.14 -16.59 -6.94
N VAL A 352 -4.83 -16.80 -7.02
CA VAL A 352 -3.85 -15.72 -7.17
C VAL A 352 -3.84 -15.21 -8.62
N GLY A 353 -3.75 -13.90 -8.81
CA GLY A 353 -3.55 -13.27 -10.11
C GLY A 353 -2.15 -13.51 -10.67
N GLY A 354 -2.05 -13.70 -11.96
CA GLY A 354 -0.81 -13.94 -12.69
C GLY A 354 0.06 -12.69 -12.77
N ARG A 355 1.37 -12.88 -12.95
CA ARG A 355 2.31 -11.76 -13.14
C ARG A 355 2.42 -11.35 -14.60
N ALA A 356 2.64 -10.07 -14.85
CA ALA A 356 3.10 -9.55 -16.14
C ALA A 356 4.58 -9.16 -16.06
N LEU A 357 5.42 -9.83 -16.86
CA LEU A 357 6.87 -9.67 -16.88
C LEU A 357 7.39 -9.45 -18.32
N PRO A 358 7.11 -8.30 -18.96
CA PRO A 358 7.70 -8.00 -20.26
C PRO A 358 9.24 -7.88 -20.15
N TYR A 359 9.95 -8.48 -21.10
CA TYR A 359 11.42 -8.57 -21.13
C TYR A 359 12.02 -7.96 -22.40
N SER A 360 13.07 -7.15 -22.22
CA SER A 360 13.71 -6.35 -23.29
C SER A 360 14.39 -7.12 -24.43
N SER A 361 14.54 -8.45 -24.34
CA SER A 361 15.14 -9.25 -25.39
C SER A 361 14.24 -9.44 -26.63
N PHE A 362 12.97 -9.01 -26.57
CA PHE A 362 11.97 -9.26 -27.62
C PHE A 362 11.47 -8.01 -28.36
N GLY A 363 11.60 -6.80 -27.80
CA GLY A 363 11.11 -5.57 -28.43
C GLY A 363 10.36 -4.66 -27.47
N VAL A 364 9.22 -4.08 -27.88
CA VAL A 364 8.26 -3.36 -27.03
C VAL A 364 7.06 -4.28 -26.86
N GLU A 365 6.85 -4.78 -25.64
CA GLU A 365 5.78 -5.73 -25.35
C GLU A 365 4.89 -5.24 -24.21
N ASP A 366 3.58 -5.26 -24.44
CA ASP A 366 2.60 -5.14 -23.37
C ASP A 366 2.26 -6.55 -22.86
N ALA A 367 2.23 -6.71 -21.53
CA ALA A 367 1.86 -7.96 -20.90
C ALA A 367 0.80 -7.75 -19.82
N ARG A 368 -0.18 -8.67 -19.76
CA ARG A 368 -1.15 -8.73 -18.67
C ARG A 368 -1.17 -10.12 -18.06
N GLY A 369 -0.94 -10.24 -16.76
CA GLY A 369 -1.15 -11.50 -16.06
C GLY A 369 -2.62 -11.90 -16.11
N GLY A 370 -2.89 -13.21 -16.14
CA GLY A 370 -4.25 -13.72 -16.05
C GLY A 370 -4.86 -13.48 -14.68
N ASN A 371 -6.17 -13.34 -14.59
CA ASN A 371 -6.84 -13.19 -13.28
C ASN A 371 -6.91 -14.53 -12.55
N GLY A 372 -6.89 -14.49 -11.21
CA GLY A 372 -7.22 -15.65 -10.39
C GLY A 372 -8.71 -15.98 -10.47
N GLY A 373 -9.04 -17.26 -10.40
CA GLY A 373 -10.42 -17.72 -10.35
C GLY A 373 -11.04 -17.49 -8.98
N ASN A 374 -12.37 -17.42 -8.91
CA ASN A 374 -13.06 -17.28 -7.63
C ASN A 374 -13.12 -18.63 -6.91
N GLY A 375 -13.12 -18.61 -5.57
CA GLY A 375 -13.44 -19.77 -4.76
C GLY A 375 -14.93 -20.13 -4.85
N GLY A 376 -15.22 -21.42 -4.72
CA GLY A 376 -16.59 -21.93 -4.65
C GLY A 376 -17.19 -21.74 -3.26
N ASN A 377 -18.52 -21.67 -3.18
CA ASN A 377 -19.21 -21.55 -1.90
C ASN A 377 -19.29 -22.90 -1.17
N GLY A 378 -19.35 -22.85 0.16
CA GLY A 378 -19.75 -24.00 0.98
C GLY A 378 -21.26 -24.30 0.84
N SER A 379 -21.66 -25.50 1.24
CA SER A 379 -23.04 -25.99 1.09
C SER A 379 -23.79 -26.13 2.43
N THR A 380 -25.04 -26.54 2.38
CA THR A 380 -25.75 -27.02 3.57
C THR A 380 -25.33 -28.46 3.90
N PRO A 381 -25.25 -28.88 5.18
CA PRO A 381 -24.81 -30.21 5.57
C PRO A 381 -25.72 -31.26 4.95
N GLY A 382 -25.08 -32.20 4.27
CA GLY A 382 -25.73 -33.38 3.76
C GLY A 382 -25.65 -34.54 4.72
N VAL A 383 -26.33 -35.64 4.38
CA VAL A 383 -26.18 -36.92 5.08
C VAL A 383 -24.72 -37.46 5.04
N GLY A 384 -23.86 -36.93 4.16
CA GLY A 384 -22.45 -37.31 4.01
C GLY A 384 -21.43 -36.34 4.64
N GLY A 385 -21.85 -35.25 5.29
CA GLY A 385 -20.96 -34.24 5.88
C GLY A 385 -21.16 -32.84 5.30
N ASP A 386 -20.21 -31.95 5.56
CA ASP A 386 -20.26 -30.55 5.16
C ASP A 386 -19.51 -30.34 3.84
N GLY A 387 -20.20 -29.81 2.82
CA GLY A 387 -19.62 -29.60 1.50
C GLY A 387 -18.83 -28.30 1.46
N HIS A 388 -17.51 -28.38 1.62
CA HIS A 388 -16.63 -27.23 1.42
C HIS A 388 -16.58 -26.81 -0.06
N GLY A 389 -16.39 -25.52 -0.34
CA GLY A 389 -16.16 -25.01 -1.69
C GLY A 389 -14.73 -25.24 -2.20
N GLY A 390 -14.58 -25.46 -3.51
CA GLY A 390 -13.27 -25.62 -4.15
C GLY A 390 -12.52 -24.30 -4.27
N ALA A 391 -11.19 -24.33 -4.29
CA ALA A 391 -10.38 -23.13 -4.48
C ALA A 391 -10.45 -22.62 -5.93
N GLY A 392 -10.27 -21.31 -6.11
CA GLY A 392 -10.05 -20.72 -7.43
C GLY A 392 -8.67 -21.04 -7.98
N GLY A 393 -8.57 -21.29 -9.29
CA GLY A 393 -7.31 -21.51 -9.98
C GLY A 393 -6.45 -20.26 -10.08
N MET A 394 -5.14 -20.42 -10.18
CA MET A 394 -4.21 -19.30 -10.38
C MET A 394 -4.28 -18.77 -11.81
N GLY A 395 -4.12 -17.46 -11.97
CA GLY A 395 -3.92 -16.83 -13.26
C GLY A 395 -2.51 -17.07 -13.82
N GLY A 396 -2.43 -17.23 -15.13
CA GLY A 396 -1.20 -17.48 -15.88
C GLY A 396 -0.27 -16.26 -15.92
N GLN A 397 1.03 -16.54 -15.95
CA GLN A 397 2.04 -15.50 -16.16
C GLN A 397 2.09 -15.08 -17.61
N ALA A 398 2.30 -13.78 -17.85
CA ALA A 398 2.45 -13.22 -19.18
C ALA A 398 3.82 -12.55 -19.32
N ASN A 399 4.60 -13.00 -20.29
CA ASN A 399 5.81 -12.30 -20.72
C ASN A 399 5.55 -11.46 -21.98
N ILE A 400 4.52 -11.83 -22.76
CA ILE A 400 4.00 -11.16 -23.95
C ILE A 400 2.48 -11.40 -23.95
N ASP A 401 1.68 -10.40 -24.31
CA ASP A 401 0.21 -10.47 -24.37
C ASP A 401 -0.43 -10.85 -23.02
N ASN A 402 -1.58 -11.53 -23.03
CA ASN A 402 -2.34 -11.85 -21.84
C ASN A 402 -2.06 -13.29 -21.37
N GLY A 403 -1.87 -13.48 -20.06
CA GLY A 403 -1.86 -14.77 -19.40
C GLY A 403 -3.27 -15.34 -19.31
N GLU A 404 -3.39 -16.67 -19.23
CA GLU A 404 -4.70 -17.31 -19.15
C GLU A 404 -5.31 -17.11 -17.76
N ASN A 405 -6.63 -16.97 -17.68
CA ASN A 405 -7.29 -16.82 -16.39
C ASN A 405 -7.39 -18.16 -15.66
N GLY A 406 -7.24 -18.14 -14.34
CA GLY A 406 -7.60 -19.26 -13.49
C GLY A 406 -9.11 -19.52 -13.55
N GLY A 407 -9.50 -20.79 -13.59
CA GLY A 407 -10.89 -21.19 -13.50
C GLY A 407 -11.44 -21.07 -12.08
N ASN A 408 -12.75 -20.96 -11.95
CA ASN A 408 -13.39 -20.90 -10.63
C ASN A 408 -13.43 -22.28 -9.97
N GLY A 409 -13.30 -22.29 -8.65
CA GLY A 409 -13.65 -23.45 -7.84
C GLY A 409 -15.16 -23.69 -7.90
N THR A 410 -15.56 -24.97 -7.84
CA THR A 410 -16.98 -25.33 -7.79
C THR A 410 -17.49 -25.31 -6.35
N ASN A 411 -18.80 -25.14 -6.19
CA ASN A 411 -19.42 -25.13 -4.86
C ASN A 411 -19.39 -26.53 -4.25
N GLY A 412 -19.34 -26.59 -2.92
CA GLY A 412 -19.68 -27.79 -2.18
C GLY A 412 -21.11 -28.24 -2.51
N GLN A 413 -21.33 -29.55 -2.46
CA GLN A 413 -22.63 -30.13 -2.76
C GLN A 413 -23.44 -30.37 -1.48
N PRO A 414 -24.78 -30.35 -1.54
CA PRO A 414 -25.64 -30.58 -0.38
C PRO A 414 -25.57 -32.01 0.19
N ASP A 415 -24.87 -32.94 -0.46
CA ASP A 415 -24.62 -34.28 0.05
C ASP A 415 -23.34 -34.39 0.89
N GLY A 416 -22.62 -33.27 1.05
CA GLY A 416 -21.33 -33.20 1.74
C GLY A 416 -20.13 -33.33 0.81
N THR A 417 -20.32 -33.52 -0.49
CA THR A 417 -19.20 -33.61 -1.44
C THR A 417 -18.51 -32.24 -1.55
N PRO A 418 -17.19 -32.16 -1.35
CA PRO A 418 -16.46 -30.92 -1.57
C PRO A 418 -16.51 -30.47 -3.03
N GLY A 419 -16.45 -29.16 -3.23
CA GLY A 419 -16.20 -28.56 -4.52
C GLY A 419 -14.80 -28.90 -5.04
N THR A 420 -14.68 -28.95 -6.35
CA THR A 420 -13.41 -29.13 -7.06
C THR A 420 -12.71 -27.80 -7.27
N ASP A 421 -11.39 -27.80 -7.18
CA ASP A 421 -10.59 -26.63 -7.50
C ASP A 421 -10.70 -26.24 -8.98
N GLY A 422 -10.60 -24.95 -9.24
CA GLY A 422 -10.53 -24.41 -10.58
C GLY A 422 -9.17 -24.69 -11.23
N PRO A 423 -9.12 -24.92 -12.56
CA PRO A 423 -7.85 -25.11 -13.26
C PRO A 423 -7.00 -23.84 -13.24
N ASN A 424 -5.68 -23.98 -13.23
CA ASN A 424 -4.75 -22.86 -13.43
C ASN A 424 -4.70 -22.47 -14.92
N GLY A 425 -4.44 -21.19 -15.17
CA GLY A 425 -4.05 -20.65 -16.47
C GLY A 425 -2.55 -20.58 -16.68
#